data_AF-A0AAP0WYD3-F1
#
_entry.id   AF-A0AAP0WYD3-F1
#
_cell.length_a   1.000
_cell.length_b   1.000
_cell.length_c   1.000
_cell.angle_alpha   90.00
_cell.angle_beta   90.00
_cell.angle_gamma   90.00
#
_symmetry.space_group_name_H-M   'P 1'
#
loop_
_entity.id
_entity.type
_entity.pdbx_description
1 polymer ?
#
loop_
_entity_poly.entity_id
_entity_poly.type
_entity_poly.pdbx_seq_one_letter_code
_entity_poly.pdbx_strand_id
1 'polypeptide(L)'
;MEEIDVPSHFLCPISLQLMRDPVTISTGITYDRENIERWLFSCKNNTCPMTRQVLSNTDLTPNHTLRRLIQAWCTLNASHGVERIPTPKPPTEKSQIVKLLNDANKFPQMQLKCLQRLKSIASESERNKRCLEDAGAVEFLASIVKKDFANEIEIALDDGTMECSRASDEALSILYHVGISESGLKNLISNGSEFLDSLLHVLKRGSYQSRAYAGMLMKSIFEVADPIQLITVQTEFFMEIVHVLRDQISYQSFKAALKLLIELCPWGRNRIKAVDAGAVPVLIELLLDTPDKRACELILCVLDQLCGCAEGRAELLMHGAGLSVVSKKILRVSHVASDRAVKILSSISRFSATSRVLNEMLQVGVVSKLCLVLQVDCGHKTKERSKEILKLHSRVWKNSPCIPAHLLSSYPSS
;
A
#
# COMPACT_ATOMS: atom_id res chain seq x y z
N MET A 1 -17.90 -29.89 31.44
CA MET A 1 -16.53 -29.31 31.52
C MET A 1 -16.68 -28.01 32.26
N GLU A 2 -16.06 -27.87 33.42
CA GLU A 2 -15.99 -26.57 34.11
C GLU A 2 -15.19 -25.62 33.22
N GLU A 3 -15.78 -24.47 32.89
CA GLU A 3 -15.06 -23.38 32.23
C GLU A 3 -13.96 -22.89 33.19
N ILE A 4 -12.70 -23.05 32.80
CA ILE A 4 -11.61 -22.50 33.60
C ILE A 4 -11.64 -20.99 33.47
N ASP A 5 -11.87 -20.31 34.59
CA ASP A 5 -11.75 -18.87 34.65
C ASP A 5 -10.27 -18.46 34.64
N VAL A 6 -9.87 -17.71 33.61
CA VAL A 6 -8.49 -17.22 33.46
C VAL A 6 -8.32 -16.02 34.39
N PRO A 7 -7.34 -16.02 35.32
CA PRO A 7 -7.11 -14.87 36.19
C PRO A 7 -6.93 -13.58 35.38
N SER A 8 -7.72 -12.56 35.69
CA SER A 8 -7.76 -11.29 34.93
C SER A 8 -6.39 -10.62 34.77
N HIS A 9 -5.51 -10.77 35.75
CA HIS A 9 -4.13 -10.25 35.73
C HIS A 9 -3.21 -10.96 34.72
N PHE A 10 -3.64 -12.08 34.14
CA PHE A 10 -2.93 -12.78 33.07
C PHE A 10 -3.37 -12.35 31.67
N LEU A 11 -4.49 -11.62 31.57
CA LEU A 11 -5.04 -11.16 30.31
C LEU A 11 -4.41 -9.83 29.89
N CYS A 12 -4.10 -9.70 28.61
CA CYS A 12 -3.62 -8.45 28.04
C CYS A 12 -4.77 -7.43 28.03
N PRO A 13 -4.57 -6.20 28.54
CA PRO A 13 -5.64 -5.20 28.54
C PRO A 13 -6.09 -4.73 27.15
N ILE A 14 -5.29 -4.98 26.09
CA ILE A 14 -5.63 -4.63 24.70
C ILE A 14 -6.45 -5.74 24.05
N SER A 15 -5.95 -6.98 24.07
CA SER A 15 -6.57 -8.09 23.36
C SER A 15 -7.57 -8.88 24.19
N LEU A 16 -7.55 -8.69 25.52
CA LEU A 16 -8.29 -9.50 26.51
C LEU A 16 -7.97 -11.00 26.43
N GLN A 17 -6.83 -11.35 25.85
CA GLN A 17 -6.33 -12.72 25.74
C GLN A 17 -5.14 -12.94 26.67
N LEU A 18 -4.89 -14.20 27.01
CA LEU A 18 -3.77 -14.61 27.84
C LEU A 18 -2.44 -14.10 27.27
N MET A 19 -1.66 -13.38 28.09
CA MET A 19 -0.39 -12.80 27.68
C MET A 19 0.65 -13.88 27.41
N ARG A 20 1.26 -13.85 26.23
CA ARG A 20 2.34 -14.78 25.85
C ARG A 20 3.71 -14.23 26.22
N ASP A 21 3.92 -12.94 25.99
CA ASP A 21 5.15 -12.24 26.35
C ASP A 21 4.81 -10.97 27.15
N PRO A 22 4.51 -11.10 28.46
CA PRO A 22 4.11 -9.96 29.28
C PRO A 22 5.24 -8.94 29.42
N VAL A 23 4.91 -7.66 29.17
CA VAL A 23 5.79 -6.50 29.24
C VAL A 23 5.13 -5.32 29.93
N THR A 24 5.90 -4.65 30.77
CA THR A 24 5.47 -3.46 31.50
C THR A 24 5.98 -2.21 30.80
N ILE A 25 5.09 -1.24 30.60
CA ILE A 25 5.44 0.10 30.10
C ILE A 25 5.65 1.07 31.28
N SER A 26 6.10 2.30 31.02
CA SER A 26 6.42 3.30 32.06
C SER A 26 5.27 3.65 33.01
N THR A 27 4.01 3.41 32.63
CA THR A 27 2.84 3.57 33.52
C THR A 27 2.65 2.42 34.52
N GLY A 28 3.50 1.39 34.49
CA GLY A 28 3.42 0.22 35.35
C GLY A 28 2.43 -0.86 34.89
N ILE A 29 1.68 -0.62 33.82
CA ILE A 29 0.71 -1.59 33.28
C ILE A 29 1.42 -2.61 32.40
N THR A 30 1.06 -3.89 32.59
CA THR A 30 1.58 -5.01 31.80
C THR A 30 0.64 -5.35 30.64
N TYR A 31 1.21 -5.54 29.46
CA TYR A 31 0.51 -5.95 28.24
C TYR A 31 1.21 -7.16 27.63
N ASP A 32 0.52 -7.86 26.73
CA ASP A 32 1.22 -8.73 25.79
C ASP A 32 2.06 -7.89 24.82
N ARG A 33 3.33 -8.28 24.64
CA ARG A 33 4.29 -7.52 23.84
C ARG A 33 3.78 -7.22 22.44
N GLU A 34 3.22 -8.19 21.73
CA GLU A 34 2.83 -8.01 20.33
C GLU A 34 1.76 -6.92 20.20
N ASN A 35 0.81 -6.90 21.14
CA ASN A 35 -0.30 -5.95 21.14
C ASN A 35 0.15 -4.53 21.49
N ILE A 36 1.03 -4.37 22.48
CA ILE A 36 1.54 -3.04 22.85
C ILE A 36 2.54 -2.51 21.82
N GLU A 37 3.37 -3.36 21.21
CA GLU A 37 4.26 -2.95 20.11
C GLU A 37 3.45 -2.49 18.90
N ARG A 38 2.38 -3.21 18.53
CA ARG A 38 1.47 -2.78 17.46
C ARG A 38 0.84 -1.42 17.75
N TRP A 39 0.39 -1.20 18.99
CA TRP A 39 -0.21 0.07 19.41
C TRP A 39 0.77 1.25 19.30
N LEU A 40 2.00 1.09 19.83
CA LEU A 40 2.99 2.16 19.89
C LEU A 40 3.64 2.42 18.53
N PHE A 41 4.07 1.37 17.84
CA PHE A 41 4.91 1.49 16.66
C PHE A 41 4.12 1.40 15.36
N SER A 42 3.20 0.44 15.22
CA SER A 42 2.43 0.27 13.98
C SER A 42 1.30 1.30 13.85
N CYS A 43 0.60 1.59 14.94
CA CYS A 43 -0.47 2.60 14.97
C CYS A 43 0.04 4.01 15.29
N LYS A 44 1.33 4.18 15.59
CA LYS A 44 1.98 5.46 15.93
C LYS A 44 1.32 6.21 17.09
N ASN A 45 0.82 5.50 18.10
CA ASN A 45 0.28 6.11 19.31
C ASN A 45 1.39 6.37 20.34
N ASN A 46 1.25 7.46 21.11
CA ASN A 46 2.18 7.83 22.19
C ASN A 46 1.53 7.80 23.58
N THR A 47 0.38 7.13 23.71
CA THR A 47 -0.39 7.05 24.96
C THR A 47 -0.49 5.62 25.47
N CYS A 48 -0.63 5.46 26.78
CA CYS A 48 -0.99 4.20 27.40
C CYS A 48 -2.43 3.80 26.98
N PRO A 49 -2.64 2.58 26.44
CA PRO A 49 -3.97 2.13 26.01
C PRO A 49 -5.03 2.18 27.13
N MET A 50 -4.64 1.84 28.36
CA MET A 50 -5.56 1.80 29.50
C MET A 50 -5.73 3.15 30.18
N THR A 51 -4.64 3.85 30.52
CA THR A 51 -4.72 5.11 31.29
C THR A 51 -4.90 6.34 30.43
N ARG A 52 -4.70 6.22 29.10
CA ARG A 52 -4.65 7.34 28.14
C ARG A 52 -3.60 8.41 28.45
N GLN A 53 -2.69 8.15 29.39
CA GLN A 53 -1.58 9.04 29.72
C GLN A 53 -0.53 8.99 28.61
N VAL A 54 0.04 10.14 28.28
CA VAL A 54 1.18 10.23 27.36
C VAL A 54 2.38 9.55 28.00
N LEU A 55 3.03 8.67 27.25
CA LEU A 55 4.20 7.94 27.72
C LEU A 55 5.44 8.82 27.64
N SER A 56 6.25 8.83 28.70
CA SER A 56 7.53 9.54 28.74
C SER A 56 8.60 8.86 27.87
N ASN A 57 8.54 7.53 27.75
CA ASN A 57 9.35 6.69 26.86
C ASN A 57 8.52 5.49 26.36
N THR A 58 8.97 4.87 25.28
CA THR A 58 8.35 3.67 24.68
C THR A 58 9.07 2.37 25.07
N ASP A 59 9.86 2.41 26.14
CA ASP A 59 10.62 1.26 26.62
C ASP A 59 9.68 0.18 27.17
N LEU A 60 9.92 -1.07 26.76
CA LEU A 60 9.13 -2.23 27.16
C LEU A 60 9.95 -3.13 28.07
N THR A 61 9.71 -3.06 29.38
CA THR A 61 10.40 -3.89 30.37
C THR A 61 9.75 -5.29 30.43
N PRO A 62 10.47 -6.39 30.10
CA PRO A 62 9.89 -7.73 30.20
C PRO A 62 9.48 -8.08 31.65
N ASN A 63 8.25 -8.55 31.85
CA ASN A 63 7.77 -9.00 33.16
C ASN A 63 7.98 -10.53 33.28
N HIS A 64 9.20 -10.92 33.64
CA HIS A 64 9.58 -12.33 33.76
C HIS A 64 8.81 -13.06 34.86
N THR A 65 8.49 -12.38 35.96
CA THR A 65 7.71 -12.95 37.06
C THR A 65 6.31 -13.32 36.60
N LEU A 66 5.59 -12.39 35.96
CA LEU A 66 4.25 -12.65 35.46
C LEU A 66 4.25 -13.76 34.40
N ARG A 67 5.26 -13.78 33.52
CA ARG A 67 5.41 -14.87 32.54
C ARG A 67 5.53 -16.24 33.20
N ARG A 68 6.36 -16.36 34.24
CA ARG A 68 6.52 -17.63 34.98
C ARG A 68 5.21 -18.05 35.65
N LEU A 69 4.47 -17.11 36.21
CA LEU A 69 3.15 -17.37 36.81
C LEU A 69 2.12 -17.85 35.78
N ILE A 70 2.05 -17.19 34.63
CA ILE A 70 1.18 -17.58 33.51
C ILE A 70 1.53 -19.00 33.04
N GLN A 71 2.82 -19.28 32.82
CA GLN A 71 3.27 -20.60 32.38
C GLN A 71 2.98 -21.70 33.41
N ALA A 72 3.16 -21.42 34.70
CA ALA A 72 2.82 -22.34 35.78
C ALA A 72 1.31 -22.62 35.80
N TRP A 73 0.49 -21.58 35.66
CA TRP A 73 -0.96 -21.71 35.57
C TRP A 73 -1.40 -22.52 34.35
N CYS A 74 -0.81 -22.31 33.16
CA CYS A 74 -1.08 -23.16 31.99
C CYS A 74 -0.75 -24.63 32.25
N THR A 75 0.37 -24.89 32.94
CA THR A 75 0.81 -26.27 33.24
C THR A 75 -0.14 -26.96 34.21
N LEU A 76 -0.63 -26.25 35.23
CA LEU A 76 -1.62 -26.78 36.18
C LEU A 76 -2.98 -27.07 35.52
N ASN A 77 -3.32 -26.33 34.47
CA ASN A 77 -4.59 -26.45 33.76
C ASN A 77 -4.49 -27.26 32.44
N ALA A 78 -3.36 -27.93 32.20
CA ALA A 78 -3.14 -28.69 30.97
C ALA A 78 -4.16 -29.82 30.76
N SER A 79 -4.62 -30.46 31.84
CA SER A 79 -5.66 -31.51 31.81
C SER A 79 -7.02 -31.01 31.34
N HIS A 80 -7.24 -29.71 31.36
CA HIS A 80 -8.48 -29.06 30.94
C HIS A 80 -8.34 -28.40 29.56
N GLY A 81 -7.29 -28.73 28.79
CA GLY A 81 -7.08 -28.24 27.43
C GLY A 81 -6.33 -26.90 27.34
N VAL A 82 -5.79 -26.37 28.45
CA VAL A 82 -4.95 -25.17 28.40
C VAL A 82 -3.54 -25.53 27.93
N GLU A 83 -3.19 -25.08 26.73
CA GLU A 83 -1.84 -25.27 26.20
C GLU A 83 -0.80 -24.42 26.93
N ARG A 84 0.39 -25.00 27.15
CA ARG A 84 1.52 -24.27 27.73
C ARG A 84 2.06 -23.28 26.71
N ILE A 85 2.11 -22.01 27.10
CA ILE A 85 2.75 -20.97 26.30
C ILE A 85 4.28 -21.17 26.32
N PRO A 86 4.94 -21.36 25.16
CA PRO A 86 6.39 -21.49 25.09
C PRO A 86 7.06 -20.16 25.45
N THR A 87 8.25 -20.25 26.06
CA THR A 87 9.07 -19.05 26.33
C THR A 87 9.49 -18.43 24.99
N PRO A 88 9.26 -17.12 24.78
CA PRO A 88 9.74 -16.44 23.58
C PRO A 88 11.26 -16.62 23.45
N LYS A 89 11.74 -16.98 22.26
CA LYS A 89 13.18 -17.07 22.00
C LYS A 89 13.82 -15.70 22.26
N PRO A 90 15.00 -15.65 22.91
CA PRO A 90 15.73 -14.39 23.03
C PRO A 90 16.03 -13.83 21.62
N PRO A 91 15.99 -12.50 21.43
CA PRO A 91 16.40 -11.91 20.18
C PRO A 91 17.82 -12.33 19.81
N THR A 92 18.09 -12.44 18.51
CA THR A 92 19.44 -12.74 18.03
C THR A 92 20.38 -11.59 18.39
N GLU A 93 21.57 -11.90 18.92
CA GLU A 93 22.54 -10.86 19.28
C GLU A 93 23.04 -10.09 18.06
N LYS A 94 23.21 -8.77 18.20
CA LYS A 94 23.76 -7.88 17.16
C LYS A 94 25.12 -8.39 16.65
N SER A 95 25.96 -8.93 17.52
CA SER A 95 27.26 -9.53 17.21
C SER A 95 27.16 -10.65 16.17
N GLN A 96 26.15 -11.52 16.30
CA GLN A 96 25.91 -12.63 15.39
C GLN A 96 25.44 -12.14 14.01
N ILE A 97 24.58 -11.11 13.98
CA ILE A 97 24.12 -10.50 12.72
C ILE A 97 25.29 -9.86 12.00
N VAL A 98 26.09 -9.04 12.69
CA VAL A 98 27.28 -8.38 12.10
C VAL A 98 28.28 -9.42 11.57
N LYS A 99 28.46 -10.54 12.28
CA LYS A 99 29.30 -11.65 11.78
C LYS A 99 28.75 -12.23 10.47
N LEU A 100 27.44 -12.48 10.38
CA LEU A 100 26.80 -12.98 9.16
C LEU A 100 26.96 -12.01 7.98
N LEU A 101 26.79 -10.70 8.22
CA LEU A 101 26.98 -9.66 7.20
C LEU A 101 28.44 -9.63 6.71
N ASN A 102 29.40 -9.68 7.64
CA ASN A 102 30.82 -9.71 7.30
C ASN A 102 31.21 -10.96 6.52
N ASP A 103 30.72 -12.14 6.92
CA ASP A 103 30.98 -13.40 6.23
C ASP A 103 30.39 -13.36 4.81
N ALA A 104 29.17 -12.84 4.65
CA ALA A 104 28.53 -12.68 3.35
C ALA A 104 29.25 -11.69 2.42
N ASN A 105 29.86 -10.64 2.99
CA ASN A 105 30.61 -9.64 2.21
C ASN A 105 32.00 -10.15 1.80
N LYS A 106 32.66 -10.93 2.68
CA LYS A 106 34.02 -11.43 2.44
C LYS A 106 34.05 -12.67 1.54
N PHE A 107 33.03 -13.53 1.63
CA PHE A 107 33.02 -14.83 0.98
C PHE A 107 31.79 -14.96 0.05
N PRO A 108 31.93 -14.68 -1.26
CA PRO A 108 30.82 -14.74 -2.22
C PRO A 108 30.07 -16.09 -2.21
N GLN A 109 30.80 -17.19 -2.06
CA GLN A 109 30.25 -18.55 -1.96
C GLN A 109 29.35 -18.78 -0.72
N MET A 110 29.49 -17.95 0.31
CA MET A 110 28.65 -18.01 1.52
C MET A 110 27.50 -17.00 1.51
N GLN A 111 27.49 -16.07 0.56
CA GLN A 111 26.53 -14.97 0.53
C GLN A 111 25.09 -15.47 0.57
N LEU A 112 24.70 -16.39 -0.32
CA LEU A 112 23.34 -16.92 -0.37
C LEU A 112 22.93 -17.62 0.94
N LYS A 113 23.83 -18.42 1.52
CA LYS A 113 23.58 -19.11 2.80
C LYS A 113 23.40 -18.11 3.95
N CYS A 114 24.21 -17.05 3.98
CA CYS A 114 24.07 -15.99 4.97
C CYS A 114 22.75 -15.23 4.79
N LEU A 115 22.34 -14.92 3.55
CA LEU A 115 21.05 -14.28 3.26
C LEU A 115 19.88 -15.14 3.73
N GLN A 116 19.89 -16.44 3.44
CA GLN A 116 18.87 -17.38 3.94
C GLN A 116 18.80 -17.39 5.47
N ARG A 117 19.95 -17.29 6.15
CA ARG A 117 19.98 -17.19 7.61
C ARG A 117 19.42 -15.85 8.11
N LEU A 118 19.73 -14.74 7.45
CA LEU A 118 19.17 -13.42 7.78
C LEU A 118 17.65 -13.40 7.61
N LYS A 119 17.13 -14.03 6.54
CA LYS A 119 15.69 -14.21 6.32
C LYS A 119 15.01 -14.99 7.44
N SER A 120 15.62 -16.10 7.86
CA SER A 120 15.13 -16.87 9.02
C SER A 120 15.09 -15.99 10.27
N ILE A 121 16.14 -15.22 10.56
CA ILE A 121 16.20 -14.31 11.71
C ILE A 121 15.08 -13.25 11.65
N ALA A 122 14.88 -12.63 10.48
CA ALA A 122 13.84 -11.63 10.25
C ALA A 122 12.42 -12.19 10.45
N SER A 123 12.19 -13.45 10.08
CA SER A 123 10.89 -14.12 10.23
C SER A 123 10.52 -14.49 11.67
N GLU A 124 11.51 -14.57 12.57
CA GLU A 124 11.29 -15.06 13.94
C GLU A 124 10.64 -14.03 14.87
N SER A 125 10.98 -12.74 14.75
CA SER A 125 10.40 -11.69 15.59
C SER A 125 10.61 -10.27 15.05
N GLU A 126 9.71 -9.36 15.43
CA GLU A 126 9.83 -7.93 15.10
C GLU A 126 11.06 -7.26 15.75
N ARG A 127 11.53 -7.79 16.88
CA ARG A 127 12.77 -7.37 17.53
C ARG A 127 13.99 -7.73 16.69
N ASN A 128 14.01 -8.94 16.14
CA ASN A 128 15.09 -9.35 15.24
C ASN A 128 15.16 -8.45 14.01
N LYS A 129 14.01 -8.02 13.45
CA LYS A 129 13.97 -7.06 12.34
C LYS A 129 14.59 -5.72 12.70
N ARG A 130 14.23 -5.15 13.86
CA ARG A 130 14.86 -3.93 14.39
C ARG A 130 16.36 -4.11 14.60
N CYS A 131 16.77 -5.24 15.20
CA CYS A 131 18.19 -5.55 15.38
C CYS A 131 18.95 -5.74 14.07
N LEU A 132 18.30 -6.24 13.01
CA LEU A 132 18.88 -6.32 11.66
C LEU A 132 19.15 -4.92 11.11
N GLU A 133 18.18 -4.01 11.21
CA GLU A 133 18.35 -2.61 10.81
C GLU A 133 19.46 -1.93 11.63
N ASP A 134 19.45 -2.04 12.96
CA ASP A 134 20.48 -1.47 13.85
C ASP A 134 21.88 -2.04 13.59
N ALA A 135 21.98 -3.24 13.03
CA ALA A 135 23.23 -3.90 12.64
C ALA A 135 23.77 -3.48 11.28
N GLY A 136 23.05 -2.62 10.53
CA GLY A 136 23.42 -2.19 9.18
C GLY A 136 23.06 -3.20 8.10
N ALA A 137 22.10 -4.10 8.35
CA ALA A 137 21.69 -5.08 7.37
C ALA A 137 21.00 -4.42 6.15
N VAL A 138 20.29 -3.31 6.35
CA VAL A 138 19.56 -2.61 5.29
C VAL A 138 20.52 -2.08 4.23
N GLU A 139 21.57 -1.39 4.64
CA GLU A 139 22.61 -0.85 3.75
C GLU A 139 23.37 -1.98 3.03
N PHE A 140 23.68 -3.05 3.75
CA PHE A 140 24.33 -4.23 3.17
C PHE A 140 23.46 -4.87 2.08
N LEU A 141 22.19 -5.14 2.37
CA LEU A 141 21.27 -5.76 1.41
C LEU A 141 21.02 -4.84 0.21
N ALA A 142 20.86 -3.54 0.42
CA ALA A 142 20.75 -2.57 -0.65
C ALA A 142 22.00 -2.56 -1.54
N SER A 143 23.20 -2.72 -0.96
CA SER A 143 24.43 -2.83 -1.75
C SER A 143 24.48 -4.07 -2.64
N ILE A 144 23.89 -5.19 -2.22
CA ILE A 144 23.80 -6.40 -3.04
C ILE A 144 22.89 -6.14 -4.25
N VAL A 145 21.73 -5.52 -4.02
CA VAL A 145 20.78 -5.17 -5.09
C VAL A 145 21.43 -4.20 -6.10
N LYS A 146 22.18 -3.20 -5.61
CA LYS A 146 22.92 -2.26 -6.48
C LYS A 146 24.02 -2.92 -7.32
N LYS A 147 24.77 -3.87 -6.74
CA LYS A 147 25.86 -4.57 -7.45
C LYS A 147 25.34 -5.42 -8.59
N ASP A 148 24.22 -6.10 -8.40
CA ASP A 148 23.60 -6.91 -9.45
C ASP A 148 23.17 -6.04 -10.65
N PHE A 149 22.60 -4.86 -10.38
CA PHE A 149 22.30 -3.86 -11.40
C PHE A 149 23.54 -3.43 -12.21
N ALA A 150 24.65 -3.12 -11.53
CA ALA A 150 25.89 -2.72 -12.19
C ALA A 150 26.48 -3.83 -13.07
N ASN A 151 26.49 -5.07 -12.58
CA ASN A 151 27.03 -6.22 -13.31
C ASN A 151 26.18 -6.58 -14.54
N GLU A 152 24.86 -6.42 -14.49
CA GLU A 152 24.00 -6.70 -15.64
C GLU A 152 24.12 -5.66 -16.76
N ILE A 153 24.47 -4.41 -16.44
CA ILE A 153 24.77 -3.39 -17.46
C ILE A 153 26.01 -3.80 -18.28
N GLU A 154 26.97 -4.49 -17.67
CA GLU A 154 28.19 -4.96 -18.35
C GLU A 154 27.97 -6.21 -19.22
N ILE A 155 26.91 -7.01 -18.98
CA ILE A 155 26.69 -8.33 -19.62
C ILE A 155 25.55 -8.27 -20.67
N ALA A 156 25.24 -7.10 -21.24
CA ALA A 156 24.18 -6.93 -22.24
C ALA A 156 24.49 -7.52 -23.65
N LEU A 157 25.14 -8.69 -23.72
CA LEU A 157 25.46 -9.45 -24.92
C LEU A 157 25.44 -10.97 -24.63
N ASP A 158 24.40 -11.53 -24.02
CA ASP A 158 24.10 -12.95 -24.28
C ASP A 158 22.65 -13.32 -23.95
N ASP A 159 22.07 -14.11 -24.84
CA ASP A 159 20.72 -14.64 -24.80
C ASP A 159 20.69 -15.92 -23.94
N GLY A 160 19.53 -16.20 -23.32
CA GLY A 160 19.22 -17.55 -22.84
C GLY A 160 19.56 -17.88 -21.39
N THR A 161 18.54 -17.72 -20.53
CA THR A 161 18.16 -18.66 -19.45
C THR A 161 19.20 -19.01 -18.37
N MET A 162 18.99 -18.47 -17.16
CA MET A 162 19.11 -19.28 -15.93
C MET A 162 18.30 -18.62 -14.80
N GLU A 163 17.17 -19.23 -14.42
CA GLU A 163 16.47 -18.97 -13.15
C GLU A 163 17.33 -19.52 -11.99
N CYS A 164 18.41 -18.84 -11.66
CA CYS A 164 19.04 -18.98 -10.35
C CYS A 164 18.50 -17.83 -9.50
N SER A 165 17.89 -18.12 -8.35
CA SER A 165 17.50 -17.08 -7.38
C SER A 165 18.74 -16.26 -7.05
N ARG A 166 18.83 -15.07 -7.63
CA ARG A 166 20.03 -14.25 -7.51
C ARG A 166 20.13 -13.80 -6.06
N ALA A 167 21.35 -13.57 -5.57
CA ALA A 167 21.54 -13.02 -4.24
C ALA A 167 20.78 -11.69 -4.05
N SER A 168 20.56 -10.94 -5.14
CA SER A 168 19.74 -9.74 -5.22
C SER A 168 18.25 -10.01 -4.95
N ASP A 169 17.67 -11.09 -5.50
CA ASP A 169 16.27 -11.46 -5.26
C ASP A 169 16.02 -11.78 -3.78
N GLU A 170 16.92 -12.56 -3.19
CA GLU A 170 16.85 -12.91 -1.77
C GLU A 170 17.08 -11.66 -0.90
N ALA A 171 18.04 -10.81 -1.26
CA ALA A 171 18.29 -9.56 -0.55
C ALA A 171 17.08 -8.61 -0.60
N LEU A 172 16.42 -8.50 -1.76
CA LEU A 172 15.21 -7.69 -1.95
C LEU A 172 14.03 -8.22 -1.14
N SER A 173 13.84 -9.55 -1.13
CA SER A 173 12.85 -10.20 -0.28
C SER A 173 13.10 -9.86 1.20
N ILE A 174 14.34 -9.92 1.68
CA ILE A 174 14.67 -9.59 3.07
C ILE A 174 14.42 -8.11 3.35
N LEU A 175 14.86 -7.20 2.48
CA LEU A 175 14.62 -5.75 2.63
C LEU A 175 13.15 -5.44 2.83
N TYR A 176 12.26 -6.07 2.06
CA TYR A 176 10.83 -5.90 2.23
C TYR A 176 10.31 -6.41 3.58
N HIS A 177 10.71 -7.63 3.98
CA HIS A 177 10.20 -8.26 5.20
C HIS A 177 10.78 -7.70 6.50
N VAL A 178 11.95 -7.04 6.44
CA VAL A 178 12.55 -6.33 7.57
C VAL A 178 11.66 -5.16 8.03
N GLY A 179 10.85 -4.58 7.15
CA GLY A 179 9.96 -3.48 7.55
C GLY A 179 10.73 -2.23 7.96
N ILE A 180 11.60 -1.78 7.06
CA ILE A 180 12.56 -0.68 7.25
C ILE A 180 11.88 0.56 7.86
N SER A 181 12.51 1.16 8.87
CA SER A 181 12.03 2.39 9.51
C SER A 181 11.98 3.57 8.53
N GLU A 182 11.21 4.62 8.86
CA GLU A 182 11.18 5.85 8.04
C GLU A 182 12.57 6.48 7.91
N SER A 183 13.39 6.45 8.96
CA SER A 183 14.78 6.91 8.93
C SER A 183 15.65 6.03 8.02
N GLY A 184 15.48 4.72 8.07
CA GLY A 184 16.22 3.79 7.20
C GLY A 184 15.86 3.99 5.73
N LEU A 185 14.57 4.17 5.42
CA LEU A 185 14.09 4.47 4.06
C LEU A 185 14.64 5.80 3.55
N LYS A 186 14.70 6.84 4.39
CA LYS A 186 15.33 8.13 4.04
C LYS A 186 16.83 7.99 3.78
N ASN A 187 17.54 7.20 4.58
CA ASN A 187 18.96 6.94 4.39
C ASN A 187 19.24 6.21 3.06
N LEU A 188 18.33 5.33 2.62
CA LEU A 188 18.47 4.61 1.35
C LEU A 188 18.40 5.55 0.12
N ILE A 189 17.68 6.66 0.23
CA ILE A 189 17.50 7.64 -0.86
C ILE A 189 18.30 8.93 -0.68
N SER A 190 18.90 9.17 0.47
CA SER A 190 19.73 10.36 0.74
C SER A 190 21.03 10.35 -0.05
N ASN A 191 21.55 9.15 -0.37
CA ASN A 191 22.85 8.96 -1.00
C ASN A 191 22.79 8.85 -2.53
N GLY A 192 21.78 9.47 -3.16
CA GLY A 192 21.58 9.49 -4.63
C GLY A 192 20.44 8.60 -5.13
N SER A 193 20.24 8.59 -6.45
CA SER A 193 19.15 7.81 -7.10
C SER A 193 19.49 6.34 -7.33
N GLU A 194 20.73 5.92 -7.12
CA GLU A 194 21.23 4.58 -7.50
C GLU A 194 20.36 3.42 -7.01
N PHE A 195 19.84 3.50 -5.79
CA PHE A 195 18.99 2.43 -5.25
C PHE A 195 17.63 2.42 -5.92
N LEU A 196 17.05 3.59 -6.20
CA LEU A 196 15.80 3.71 -6.97
C LEU A 196 15.99 3.20 -8.40
N ASP A 197 17.13 3.52 -9.02
CA ASP A 197 17.49 3.05 -10.37
C ASP A 197 17.64 1.52 -10.39
N SER A 198 18.24 0.93 -9.35
CA SER A 198 18.35 -0.52 -9.18
C SER A 198 16.97 -1.17 -9.01
N LEU A 199 16.09 -0.59 -8.19
CA LEU A 199 14.73 -1.11 -8.04
C LEU A 199 13.94 -0.98 -9.36
N LEU A 200 14.11 0.10 -10.12
CA LEU A 200 13.46 0.30 -11.41
C LEU A 200 13.91 -0.78 -12.41
N HIS A 201 15.19 -1.13 -12.38
CA HIS A 201 15.71 -2.25 -13.17
C HIS A 201 15.10 -3.59 -12.76
N VAL A 202 14.96 -3.87 -11.45
CA VAL A 202 14.25 -5.07 -10.98
C VAL A 202 12.80 -5.07 -11.46
N LEU A 203 12.11 -3.92 -11.48
CA LEU A 203 10.75 -3.86 -12.03
C LEU A 203 10.69 -4.25 -13.51
N LYS A 204 11.70 -3.86 -14.30
CA LYS A 204 11.80 -4.13 -15.75
C LYS A 204 12.11 -5.60 -16.07
N ARG A 205 13.05 -6.21 -15.34
CA ARG A 205 13.66 -7.50 -15.72
C ARG A 205 13.58 -8.59 -14.66
N GLY A 206 13.20 -8.24 -13.44
CA GLY A 206 13.15 -9.18 -12.32
C GLY A 206 12.07 -10.24 -12.48
N SER A 207 12.17 -11.29 -11.67
CA SER A 207 11.10 -12.27 -11.52
C SER A 207 9.79 -11.61 -11.06
N TYR A 208 8.64 -12.24 -11.28
CA TYR A 208 7.36 -11.74 -10.77
C TYR A 208 7.41 -11.41 -9.27
N GLN A 209 8.04 -12.27 -8.48
CA GLN A 209 8.17 -12.05 -7.03
C GLN A 209 9.08 -10.85 -6.71
N SER A 210 10.23 -10.72 -7.37
CA SER A 210 11.15 -9.59 -7.18
C SER A 210 10.51 -8.26 -7.61
N ARG A 211 9.78 -8.25 -8.73
CA ARG A 211 8.99 -7.09 -9.19
C ARG A 211 7.95 -6.69 -8.14
N ALA A 212 7.25 -7.66 -7.54
CA ALA A 212 6.30 -7.39 -6.48
C ALA A 212 6.96 -6.74 -5.24
N TYR A 213 8.09 -7.28 -4.76
CA TYR A 213 8.82 -6.70 -3.64
C TYR A 213 9.39 -5.31 -3.96
N ALA A 214 9.96 -5.12 -5.15
CA ALA A 214 10.47 -3.83 -5.61
C ALA A 214 9.36 -2.77 -5.60
N GLY A 215 8.19 -3.06 -6.18
CA GLY A 215 7.06 -2.13 -6.18
C GLY A 215 6.55 -1.77 -4.78
N MET A 216 6.53 -2.74 -3.86
CA MET A 216 6.11 -2.50 -2.46
C MET A 216 7.16 -1.70 -1.67
N LEU A 217 8.44 -1.94 -1.91
CA LEU A 217 9.53 -1.15 -1.32
C LEU A 217 9.52 0.28 -1.86
N MET A 218 9.41 0.46 -3.17
CA MET A 218 9.26 1.78 -3.79
C MET A 218 8.08 2.54 -3.21
N LYS A 219 6.93 1.88 -3.04
CA LYS A 219 5.77 2.49 -2.36
C LYS A 219 6.12 3.00 -0.97
N SER A 220 6.91 2.26 -0.20
CA SER A 220 7.30 2.65 1.16
C SER A 220 8.33 3.78 1.14
N ILE A 221 9.24 3.78 0.16
CA ILE A 221 10.22 4.84 -0.05
C ILE A 221 9.54 6.15 -0.42
N PHE A 222 8.62 6.14 -1.38
CA PHE A 222 7.93 7.37 -1.82
C PHE A 222 6.96 7.94 -0.77
N GLU A 223 6.52 7.15 0.22
CA GLU A 223 5.76 7.68 1.37
C GLU A 223 6.59 8.58 2.29
N VAL A 224 7.92 8.46 2.28
CA VAL A 224 8.84 9.26 3.10
C VAL A 224 9.74 10.19 2.29
N ALA A 225 9.58 10.18 0.97
CA ALA A 225 10.38 10.95 0.04
C ALA A 225 10.06 12.45 0.13
N ASP A 226 11.09 13.28 -0.04
CA ASP A 226 10.92 14.73 -0.05
C ASP A 226 10.28 15.20 -1.37
N PRO A 227 9.62 16.37 -1.40
CA PRO A 227 8.97 16.91 -2.61
C PRO A 227 9.83 16.92 -3.88
N ILE A 228 11.14 17.16 -3.75
CA ILE A 228 12.08 17.16 -4.88
C ILE A 228 12.12 15.77 -5.53
N GLN A 229 12.23 14.71 -4.73
CA GLN A 229 12.28 13.33 -5.20
C GLN A 229 10.96 12.89 -5.86
N LEU A 230 9.82 13.40 -5.38
CA LEU A 230 8.51 13.13 -5.97
C LEU A 230 8.34 13.77 -7.35
N ILE A 231 8.97 14.92 -7.61
CA ILE A 231 8.85 15.65 -8.88
C ILE A 231 9.83 15.13 -9.94
N THR A 232 10.97 14.56 -9.54
CA THR A 232 12.04 14.11 -10.45
C THR A 232 11.88 12.68 -10.95
N VAL A 233 10.78 12.00 -10.61
CA VAL A 233 10.50 10.62 -11.05
C VAL A 233 10.48 10.51 -12.58
N GLN A 234 11.20 9.54 -13.12
CA GLN A 234 11.36 9.32 -14.57
C GLN A 234 10.10 8.71 -15.21
N THR A 235 9.94 8.82 -16.53
CA THR A 235 8.74 8.32 -17.24
C THR A 235 8.70 6.79 -17.23
N GLU A 236 9.85 6.15 -17.37
CA GLU A 236 10.06 4.70 -17.34
C GLU A 236 9.51 4.09 -16.06
N PHE A 237 9.59 4.80 -14.94
CA PHE A 237 9.03 4.36 -13.67
C PHE A 237 7.50 4.22 -13.74
N PHE A 238 6.80 5.13 -14.42
CA PHE A 238 5.36 5.02 -14.62
C PHE A 238 5.00 3.85 -15.54
N MET A 239 5.81 3.59 -16.58
CA MET A 239 5.61 2.41 -17.46
C MET A 239 5.65 1.13 -16.64
N GLU A 240 6.66 0.99 -15.77
CA GLU A 240 6.79 -0.20 -14.93
C GLU A 240 5.67 -0.34 -13.90
N ILE A 241 5.18 0.76 -13.30
CA ILE A 241 4.00 0.70 -12.42
C ILE A 241 2.78 0.20 -13.20
N VAL A 242 2.58 0.68 -14.43
CA VAL A 242 1.47 0.24 -15.28
C VAL A 242 1.60 -1.24 -15.66
N HIS A 243 2.82 -1.72 -15.91
CA HIS A 243 3.08 -3.15 -16.11
C HIS A 243 2.74 -3.98 -14.87
N VAL A 244 3.12 -3.54 -13.67
CA VAL A 244 2.75 -4.22 -12.41
C VAL A 244 1.22 -4.26 -12.23
N LEU A 245 0.50 -3.19 -12.58
CA LEU A 245 -0.97 -3.16 -12.53
C LEU A 245 -1.60 -4.14 -13.52
N ARG A 246 -1.04 -4.26 -14.73
CA ARG A 246 -1.53 -5.18 -15.76
C ARG A 246 -1.29 -6.63 -15.39
N ASP A 247 -0.10 -6.94 -14.88
CA ASP A 247 0.32 -8.31 -14.59
C ASP A 247 -0.38 -8.90 -13.36
N GLN A 248 -0.92 -8.05 -12.46
CA GLN A 248 -1.68 -8.45 -11.28
C GLN A 248 -1.01 -9.55 -10.43
N ILE A 249 0.32 -9.48 -10.31
CA ILE A 249 1.19 -10.52 -9.71
C ILE A 249 0.72 -10.96 -8.33
N SER A 250 0.36 -9.97 -7.49
CA SER A 250 -0.25 -10.19 -6.18
C SER A 250 -1.12 -9.01 -5.81
N TYR A 251 -2.12 -9.25 -4.95
CA TYR A 251 -3.01 -8.19 -4.48
C TYR A 251 -2.26 -7.07 -3.74
N GLN A 252 -1.22 -7.41 -2.96
CA GLN A 252 -0.39 -6.45 -2.24
C GLN A 252 0.41 -5.56 -3.20
N SER A 253 1.02 -6.16 -4.23
CA SER A 253 1.76 -5.42 -5.26
C SER A 253 0.85 -4.53 -6.09
N PHE A 254 -0.30 -5.04 -6.52
CA PHE A 254 -1.34 -4.27 -7.21
C PHE A 254 -1.79 -3.05 -6.39
N LYS A 255 -2.10 -3.26 -5.11
CA LYS A 255 -2.49 -2.19 -4.19
C LYS A 255 -1.36 -1.18 -3.96
N ALA A 256 -0.11 -1.64 -3.89
CA ALA A 256 1.06 -0.77 -3.77
C ALA A 256 1.25 0.10 -5.02
N ALA A 257 1.09 -0.47 -6.21
CA ALA A 257 1.15 0.24 -7.49
C ALA A 257 0.08 1.35 -7.60
N LEU A 258 -1.17 1.05 -7.21
CA LEU A 258 -2.22 2.09 -7.16
C LEU A 258 -1.89 3.21 -6.17
N LYS A 259 -1.38 2.86 -4.98
CA LYS A 259 -0.97 3.85 -3.97
C LYS A 259 0.21 4.71 -4.42
N LEU A 260 1.17 4.12 -5.14
CA LEU A 260 2.27 4.86 -5.76
C LEU A 260 1.75 5.92 -6.73
N LEU A 261 0.80 5.56 -7.62
CA LEU A 261 0.19 6.54 -8.51
C LEU A 261 -0.56 7.63 -7.74
N ILE A 262 -1.27 7.29 -6.66
CA ILE A 262 -1.97 8.26 -5.80
C ILE A 262 -1.01 9.26 -5.16
N GLU A 263 0.20 8.82 -4.79
CA GLU A 263 1.24 9.66 -4.19
C GLU A 263 1.96 10.53 -5.24
N LEU A 264 2.16 10.01 -6.45
CA LEU A 264 2.96 10.66 -7.49
C LEU A 264 2.17 11.56 -8.44
N CYS A 265 0.91 11.24 -8.74
CA CYS A 265 0.07 12.00 -9.68
C CYS A 265 -0.56 13.31 -9.13
N PRO A 266 -0.50 13.68 -7.84
CA PRO A 266 -0.78 15.06 -7.43
C PRO A 266 0.12 16.08 -8.14
N TRP A 267 1.34 15.68 -8.52
CA TRP A 267 2.31 16.51 -9.24
C TRP A 267 1.99 16.57 -10.74
N GLY A 268 1.78 17.77 -11.28
CA GLY A 268 1.25 17.96 -12.65
C GLY A 268 2.04 17.24 -13.75
N ARG A 269 3.38 17.30 -13.72
CA ARG A 269 4.25 16.61 -14.70
C ARG A 269 4.12 15.09 -14.65
N ASN A 270 3.93 14.54 -13.45
CA ASN A 270 3.78 13.10 -13.26
C ASN A 270 2.45 12.57 -13.78
N ARG A 271 1.39 13.40 -13.79
CA ARG A 271 0.12 13.01 -14.43
C ARG A 271 0.32 12.72 -15.90
N ILE A 272 0.99 13.63 -16.61
CA ILE A 272 1.25 13.50 -18.05
C ILE A 272 2.09 12.24 -18.30
N LYS A 273 3.19 12.06 -17.56
CA LYS A 273 4.02 10.83 -17.65
C LYS A 273 3.23 9.54 -17.40
N ALA A 274 2.34 9.53 -16.41
CA ALA A 274 1.49 8.38 -16.12
C ALA A 274 0.46 8.10 -17.22
N VAL A 275 -0.10 9.15 -17.83
CA VAL A 275 -1.00 9.03 -18.98
C VAL A 275 -0.24 8.48 -20.19
N ASP A 276 0.93 9.05 -20.51
CA ASP A 276 1.79 8.61 -21.63
C ASP A 276 2.27 7.16 -21.46
N ALA A 277 2.46 6.71 -20.21
CA ALA A 277 2.75 5.33 -19.86
C ALA A 277 1.55 4.37 -20.03
N GLY A 278 0.38 4.86 -20.45
CA GLY A 278 -0.82 4.04 -20.68
C GLY A 278 -1.61 3.70 -19.42
N ALA A 279 -1.50 4.48 -18.34
CA ALA A 279 -2.22 4.19 -17.10
C ALA A 279 -3.74 4.24 -17.27
N VAL A 280 -4.27 5.22 -18.00
CA VAL A 280 -5.73 5.43 -18.14
C VAL A 280 -6.45 4.21 -18.72
N PRO A 281 -6.08 3.65 -19.91
CA PRO A 281 -6.76 2.48 -20.44
C PRO A 281 -6.65 1.26 -19.51
N VAL A 282 -5.48 1.02 -18.91
CA VAL A 282 -5.28 -0.10 -17.96
C VAL A 282 -6.21 0.04 -16.74
N LEU A 283 -6.34 1.25 -16.18
CA LEU A 283 -7.23 1.50 -15.04
C LEU A 283 -8.71 1.33 -15.40
N ILE A 284 -9.11 1.63 -16.63
CA ILE A 284 -10.48 1.44 -17.10
C ILE A 284 -10.81 -0.07 -17.20
N GLU A 285 -9.92 -0.85 -17.80
CA GLU A 285 -10.07 -2.32 -17.89
C GLU A 285 -10.12 -2.96 -16.50
N LEU A 286 -9.23 -2.57 -15.58
CA LEU A 286 -9.24 -3.05 -14.20
C LEU A 286 -10.55 -2.74 -13.47
N LEU A 287 -11.17 -1.58 -13.74
CA LEU A 287 -12.47 -1.21 -13.17
C LEU A 287 -13.62 -2.06 -13.71
N LEU A 288 -13.53 -2.56 -14.94
CA LEU A 288 -14.52 -3.47 -15.52
C LEU A 288 -14.49 -4.82 -14.80
N ASP A 289 -13.29 -5.34 -14.56
CA ASP A 289 -13.10 -6.72 -14.10
C ASP A 289 -13.16 -6.88 -12.58
N THR A 290 -12.73 -5.87 -11.80
CA THR A 290 -12.60 -6.06 -10.35
C THR A 290 -13.92 -5.94 -9.58
N PRO A 291 -14.29 -6.96 -8.77
CA PRO A 291 -15.40 -6.86 -7.83
C PRO A 291 -14.99 -6.20 -6.50
N ASP A 292 -13.69 -6.02 -6.23
CA ASP A 292 -13.22 -5.43 -4.98
C ASP A 292 -13.55 -3.94 -4.91
N LYS A 293 -14.40 -3.57 -3.95
CA LYS A 293 -14.81 -2.19 -3.71
C LYS A 293 -13.64 -1.28 -3.33
N ARG A 294 -12.67 -1.78 -2.55
CA ARG A 294 -11.49 -1.00 -2.15
C ARG A 294 -10.56 -0.77 -3.33
N ALA A 295 -10.38 -1.76 -4.20
CA ALA A 295 -9.66 -1.59 -5.45
C ALA A 295 -10.34 -0.54 -6.34
N CYS A 296 -11.67 -0.63 -6.50
CA CYS A 296 -12.43 0.36 -7.28
C CYS A 296 -12.23 1.80 -6.76
N GLU A 297 -12.24 2.01 -5.44
CA GLU A 297 -11.97 3.32 -4.82
C GLU A 297 -10.59 3.86 -5.18
N LEU A 298 -9.55 3.02 -5.07
CA LEU A 298 -8.18 3.40 -5.39
C LEU A 298 -8.03 3.72 -6.88
N ILE A 299 -8.58 2.88 -7.77
CA ILE A 299 -8.52 3.11 -9.22
C ILE A 299 -9.22 4.42 -9.59
N LEU A 300 -10.42 4.67 -9.06
CA LEU A 300 -11.15 5.92 -9.29
C LEU A 300 -10.40 7.14 -8.72
N CYS A 301 -9.65 6.97 -7.63
CA CYS A 301 -8.79 8.03 -7.09
C CYS A 301 -7.66 8.39 -8.06
N VAL A 302 -7.01 7.40 -8.68
CA VAL A 302 -5.98 7.63 -9.70
C VAL A 302 -6.60 8.27 -10.95
N LEU A 303 -7.71 7.73 -11.47
CA LEU A 303 -8.38 8.29 -12.65
C LEU A 303 -8.85 9.74 -12.44
N ASP A 304 -9.33 10.09 -11.24
CA ASP A 304 -9.66 11.48 -10.86
C ASP A 304 -8.44 12.40 -10.97
N GLN A 305 -7.28 11.95 -10.45
CA GLN A 305 -6.03 12.72 -10.58
C GLN A 305 -5.57 12.85 -12.03
N LEU A 306 -5.59 11.77 -12.82
CA LEU A 306 -5.17 11.79 -14.23
C LEU A 306 -6.10 12.64 -15.11
N CYS A 307 -7.41 12.62 -14.86
CA CYS A 307 -8.37 13.52 -15.51
C CYS A 307 -8.21 14.99 -15.10
N GLY A 308 -7.29 15.30 -14.19
CA GLY A 308 -6.85 16.65 -13.86
C GLY A 308 -5.98 17.31 -14.95
N CYS A 309 -5.53 16.58 -15.99
CA CYS A 309 -4.85 17.14 -17.17
C CYS A 309 -5.63 16.84 -18.47
N ALA A 310 -5.27 17.50 -19.58
CA ALA A 310 -6.01 17.38 -20.84
C ALA A 310 -5.82 16.02 -21.49
N GLU A 311 -4.61 15.49 -21.41
CA GLU A 311 -4.16 14.20 -21.93
C GLU A 311 -4.94 13.07 -21.26
N GLY A 312 -5.05 13.08 -19.92
CA GLY A 312 -5.80 12.05 -19.20
C GLY A 312 -7.29 12.04 -19.50
N ARG A 313 -7.89 13.22 -19.74
CA ARG A 313 -9.28 13.31 -20.21
C ARG A 313 -9.44 12.78 -21.63
N ALA A 314 -8.49 13.10 -22.52
CA ALA A 314 -8.50 12.62 -23.89
C ALA A 314 -8.43 11.08 -23.92
N GLU A 315 -7.47 10.48 -23.21
CA GLU A 315 -7.34 9.01 -23.12
C GLU A 315 -8.60 8.34 -22.57
N LEU A 316 -9.23 8.90 -21.53
CA LEU A 316 -10.46 8.33 -20.98
C LEU A 316 -11.60 8.36 -21.99
N LEU A 317 -11.73 9.43 -22.77
CA LEU A 317 -12.76 9.58 -23.82
C LEU A 317 -12.44 8.79 -25.09
N MET A 318 -11.17 8.46 -25.33
CA MET A 318 -10.76 7.58 -26.43
C MET A 318 -11.09 6.12 -26.12
N HIS A 319 -11.10 5.74 -24.84
CA HIS A 319 -11.47 4.39 -24.42
C HIS A 319 -12.99 4.17 -24.47
N GLY A 320 -13.46 3.21 -25.27
CA GLY A 320 -14.90 2.99 -25.50
C GLY A 320 -15.75 2.68 -24.25
N ALA A 321 -15.11 2.22 -23.17
CA ALA A 321 -15.77 1.98 -21.87
C ALA A 321 -15.57 3.10 -20.84
N GLY A 322 -14.84 4.18 -21.15
CA GLY A 322 -14.39 5.17 -20.17
C GLY A 322 -15.53 5.87 -19.41
N LEU A 323 -16.46 6.52 -20.13
CA LEU A 323 -17.60 7.19 -19.51
C LEU A 323 -18.58 6.20 -18.85
N SER A 324 -18.81 5.06 -19.49
CA SER A 324 -19.77 4.07 -19.03
C SER A 324 -19.33 3.40 -17.73
N VAL A 325 -18.04 3.02 -17.59
CA VAL A 325 -17.53 2.39 -16.38
C VAL A 325 -17.53 3.37 -15.20
N VAL A 326 -17.11 4.62 -15.41
CA VAL A 326 -17.10 5.65 -14.36
C VAL A 326 -18.52 5.93 -13.88
N SER A 327 -19.47 6.10 -14.81
CA SER A 327 -20.89 6.26 -14.49
C SER A 327 -21.46 5.07 -13.71
N LYS A 328 -21.13 3.84 -14.13
CA LYS A 328 -21.63 2.60 -13.52
C LYS A 328 -21.21 2.47 -12.05
N LYS A 329 -20.04 2.98 -11.66
CA LYS A 329 -19.51 2.84 -10.28
C LYS A 329 -20.15 3.82 -9.30
N ILE A 330 -20.77 4.91 -9.76
CA ILE A 330 -21.52 5.84 -8.92
C ILE A 330 -22.68 5.12 -8.22
N LEU A 331 -22.77 5.27 -6.90
CA LEU A 331 -23.73 4.64 -5.99
C LEU A 331 -23.64 3.10 -5.89
N ARG A 332 -22.66 2.46 -6.54
CA ARG A 332 -22.50 0.98 -6.50
C ARG A 332 -21.33 0.48 -5.67
N VAL A 333 -20.33 1.32 -5.45
CA VAL A 333 -19.11 0.95 -4.71
C VAL A 333 -19.17 1.52 -3.28
N SER A 334 -19.04 2.84 -3.16
CA SER A 334 -19.06 3.58 -1.89
C SER A 334 -19.31 5.07 -2.11
N HIS A 335 -19.46 5.83 -1.03
CA HIS A 335 -19.53 7.30 -1.10
C HIS A 335 -18.24 7.92 -1.65
N VAL A 336 -17.07 7.40 -1.27
CA VAL A 336 -15.77 7.88 -1.74
C VAL A 336 -15.63 7.64 -3.25
N ALA A 337 -15.94 6.43 -3.71
CA ALA A 337 -15.92 6.11 -5.13
C ALA A 337 -16.91 6.99 -5.93
N SER A 338 -18.09 7.25 -5.38
CA SER A 338 -19.09 8.12 -6.03
C SER A 338 -18.59 9.56 -6.14
N ASP A 339 -17.97 10.12 -5.10
CA ASP A 339 -17.36 11.46 -5.18
C ASP A 339 -16.27 11.53 -6.25
N ARG A 340 -15.37 10.54 -6.30
CA ARG A 340 -14.29 10.46 -7.32
C ARG A 340 -14.85 10.35 -8.73
N ALA A 341 -15.81 9.47 -8.96
CA ALA A 341 -16.45 9.32 -10.27
C ALA A 341 -17.17 10.60 -10.73
N VAL A 342 -17.88 11.29 -9.82
CA VAL A 342 -18.51 12.59 -10.15
C VAL A 342 -17.48 13.68 -10.41
N LYS A 343 -16.30 13.66 -9.76
CA LYS A 343 -15.19 14.58 -10.09
C LYS A 343 -14.64 14.34 -11.49
N ILE A 344 -14.41 13.09 -11.88
CA ILE A 344 -14.00 12.73 -13.24
C ILE A 344 -15.00 13.28 -14.26
N LEU A 345 -16.29 12.99 -14.08
CA LEU A 345 -17.34 13.49 -14.97
C LEU A 345 -17.45 15.01 -14.98
N SER A 346 -17.22 15.67 -13.84
CA SER A 346 -17.17 17.14 -13.75
C SER A 346 -16.01 17.72 -14.55
N SER A 347 -14.83 17.11 -14.47
CA SER A 347 -13.64 17.53 -15.22
C SER A 347 -13.91 17.46 -16.73
N ILE A 348 -14.46 16.33 -17.19
CA ILE A 348 -14.85 16.12 -18.59
C ILE A 348 -15.92 17.13 -19.01
N SER A 349 -16.97 17.30 -18.20
CA SER A 349 -18.08 18.22 -18.51
C SER A 349 -17.65 19.68 -18.60
N ARG A 350 -16.60 20.08 -17.89
CA ARG A 350 -16.11 21.47 -17.92
C ARG A 350 -15.10 21.72 -19.03
N PHE A 351 -14.24 20.75 -19.30
CA PHE A 351 -13.06 20.98 -20.13
C PHE A 351 -13.01 20.17 -21.44
N SER A 352 -13.94 19.24 -21.66
CA SER A 352 -13.97 18.34 -22.81
C SER A 352 -15.38 18.09 -23.35
N ALA A 353 -16.34 18.96 -23.03
CA ALA A 353 -17.76 18.83 -23.40
C ALA A 353 -18.04 19.22 -24.86
N THR A 354 -17.66 18.34 -25.80
CA THR A 354 -18.11 18.44 -27.20
C THR A 354 -19.51 17.86 -27.37
N SER A 355 -20.23 18.20 -28.43
CA SER A 355 -21.56 17.63 -28.71
C SER A 355 -21.55 16.09 -28.76
N ARG A 356 -20.46 15.49 -29.27
CA ARG A 356 -20.30 14.03 -29.28
C ARG A 356 -20.23 13.46 -27.86
N VAL A 357 -19.40 14.05 -27.01
CA VAL A 357 -19.22 13.61 -25.61
C VAL A 357 -20.52 13.79 -24.82
N LEU A 358 -21.22 14.90 -24.98
CA LEU A 358 -22.49 15.15 -24.29
C LEU A 358 -23.60 14.16 -24.69
N ASN A 359 -23.64 13.77 -25.97
CA ASN A 359 -24.56 12.74 -26.46
C ASN A 359 -24.19 11.35 -25.95
N GLU A 360 -22.90 11.00 -25.93
CA GLU A 360 -22.42 9.74 -25.36
C GLU A 360 -22.78 9.64 -23.87
N MET A 361 -22.54 10.70 -23.09
CA MET A 361 -22.93 10.77 -21.68
C MET A 361 -24.42 10.51 -21.45
N LEU A 362 -25.30 11.00 -22.33
CA LEU A 362 -26.73 10.65 -22.30
C LEU A 362 -26.95 9.17 -22.55
N GLN A 363 -26.37 8.62 -23.63
CA GLN A 363 -26.57 7.24 -24.06
C GLN A 363 -26.08 6.22 -23.01
N VAL A 364 -24.93 6.47 -22.38
CA VAL A 364 -24.38 5.57 -21.34
C VAL A 364 -25.00 5.81 -19.95
N GLY A 365 -26.01 6.69 -19.86
CA GLY A 365 -26.79 6.91 -18.64
C GLY A 365 -26.10 7.75 -17.56
N VAL A 366 -25.09 8.56 -17.90
CA VAL A 366 -24.45 9.50 -16.95
C VAL A 366 -25.48 10.47 -16.37
N VAL A 367 -26.33 11.05 -17.22
CA VAL A 367 -27.30 12.06 -16.78
C VAL A 367 -28.30 11.48 -15.78
N SER A 368 -28.86 10.30 -16.09
CA SER A 368 -29.73 9.56 -15.17
C SER A 368 -29.04 9.26 -13.84
N LYS A 369 -27.75 8.90 -13.89
CA LYS A 369 -26.96 8.66 -12.68
C LYS A 369 -26.78 9.92 -11.83
N LEU A 370 -26.49 11.06 -12.45
CA LEU A 370 -26.36 12.35 -11.75
C LEU A 370 -27.69 12.79 -11.11
N CYS A 371 -28.82 12.58 -11.78
CA CYS A 371 -30.14 12.83 -11.17
C CYS A 371 -30.37 11.95 -9.95
N LEU A 372 -30.02 10.66 -10.00
CA LEU A 372 -30.14 9.75 -8.86
C LEU A 372 -29.27 10.20 -7.67
N VAL A 373 -28.06 10.71 -7.93
CA VAL A 373 -27.17 11.27 -6.89
C VAL A 373 -27.86 12.39 -6.11
N LEU A 374 -28.69 13.22 -6.75
CA LEU A 374 -29.43 14.29 -6.06
C LEU A 374 -30.50 13.75 -5.10
N GLN A 375 -31.10 12.60 -5.42
CA GLN A 375 -32.20 12.00 -4.64
C GLN A 375 -31.73 11.19 -3.43
N VAL A 376 -30.60 10.51 -3.55
CA VAL A 376 -30.07 9.65 -2.48
C VAL A 376 -29.18 10.42 -1.52
N ASP A 377 -29.02 9.94 -0.28
CA ASP A 377 -28.01 10.53 0.60
C ASP A 377 -26.61 10.23 0.07
N CYS A 378 -25.94 11.28 -0.37
CA CYS A 378 -24.56 11.28 -0.78
C CYS A 378 -23.98 12.62 -0.36
N GLY A 379 -22.71 12.64 0.04
CA GLY A 379 -22.11 13.81 0.68
C GLY A 379 -22.39 15.12 -0.08
N HIS A 380 -22.66 16.19 0.67
CA HIS A 380 -23.10 17.50 0.14
C HIS A 380 -22.30 17.98 -1.07
N LYS A 381 -20.96 17.87 -1.03
CA LYS A 381 -20.06 18.28 -2.13
C LYS A 381 -20.32 17.50 -3.43
N THR A 382 -20.70 16.23 -3.35
CA THR A 382 -21.00 15.38 -4.50
C THR A 382 -22.34 15.75 -5.12
N LYS A 383 -23.35 16.09 -4.30
CA LYS A 383 -24.64 16.61 -4.78
C LYS A 383 -24.49 17.94 -5.50
N GLU A 384 -23.81 18.90 -4.89
CA GLU A 384 -23.58 20.21 -5.49
C GLU A 384 -22.85 20.10 -6.83
N ARG A 385 -21.78 19.29 -6.91
CA ARG A 385 -21.08 19.05 -8.18
C ARG A 385 -21.98 18.40 -9.24
N SER A 386 -22.83 17.46 -8.85
CA SER A 386 -23.78 16.82 -9.77
C SER A 386 -24.81 17.83 -10.30
N LYS A 387 -25.32 18.70 -9.42
CA LYS A 387 -26.23 19.79 -9.77
C LYS A 387 -25.58 20.78 -10.75
N GLU A 388 -24.33 21.17 -10.51
CA GLU A 388 -23.57 22.04 -11.41
C GLU A 388 -23.40 21.43 -12.81
N ILE A 389 -23.02 20.14 -12.90
CA ILE A 389 -22.88 19.45 -14.19
C ILE A 389 -24.20 19.47 -14.97
N LEU A 390 -25.32 19.13 -14.31
CA LEU A 390 -26.64 19.10 -14.91
C LEU A 390 -27.10 20.49 -15.38
N LYS A 391 -26.82 21.54 -14.62
CA LYS A 391 -27.11 22.93 -15.01
C LYS A 391 -26.29 23.37 -16.22
N LEU A 392 -24.98 23.07 -16.20
CA LEU A 392 -24.02 23.48 -17.23
C LEU A 392 -24.46 23.06 -18.64
N HIS A 393 -25.01 21.85 -18.78
CA HIS A 393 -25.42 21.27 -20.06
C HIS A 393 -26.93 21.07 -20.20
N SER A 394 -27.73 21.81 -19.42
CA SER A 394 -29.19 21.70 -19.39
C SER A 394 -29.86 21.85 -20.76
N ARG A 395 -29.30 22.68 -21.64
CA ARG A 395 -29.80 22.87 -23.02
C ARG A 395 -29.78 21.59 -23.85
N VAL A 396 -28.82 20.71 -23.62
CA VAL A 396 -28.65 19.44 -24.36
C VAL A 396 -29.43 18.32 -23.68
N TRP A 397 -29.47 18.30 -22.34
CA TRP A 397 -29.93 17.12 -21.59
C TRP A 397 -31.37 17.22 -21.08
N LYS A 398 -31.86 18.40 -20.66
CA LYS A 398 -33.09 18.54 -19.85
C LYS A 398 -34.34 17.87 -20.45
N ASN A 399 -34.47 17.90 -21.78
CA ASN A 399 -35.62 17.35 -22.50
C ASN A 399 -35.27 16.06 -23.27
N SER A 400 -34.16 15.40 -22.92
CA SER A 400 -33.72 14.21 -23.62
C SER A 400 -34.62 13.01 -23.28
N PRO A 401 -35.06 12.23 -24.28
CA PRO A 401 -35.85 11.01 -24.04
C PRO A 401 -35.04 9.91 -23.34
N CYS A 402 -33.70 10.04 -23.30
CA CYS A 402 -32.83 9.10 -22.60
C CYS A 402 -32.90 9.22 -21.07
N ILE A 403 -33.55 10.27 -20.55
CA ILE A 403 -33.75 10.46 -19.10
C ILE A 403 -35.11 9.85 -18.71
N PRO A 404 -35.15 8.86 -17.79
CA PRO A 404 -36.40 8.32 -17.28
C PRO A 404 -37.31 9.42 -16.71
N ALA A 405 -38.60 9.37 -17.03
CA ALA A 405 -39.57 10.42 -16.65
C ALA A 405 -39.59 10.74 -15.15
N HIS A 406 -39.41 9.73 -14.29
CA HIS A 406 -39.37 9.91 -12.83
C HIS A 406 -38.17 10.76 -12.36
N LEU A 407 -37.08 10.82 -13.13
CA LEU A 407 -35.88 11.61 -12.81
C LEU A 407 -35.95 13.05 -13.32
N LEU A 408 -36.85 13.36 -14.25
CA LEU A 408 -37.00 14.72 -14.78
C LEU A 408 -37.39 15.73 -13.69
N SER A 409 -38.17 15.30 -12.70
CA SER A 409 -38.54 16.10 -11.52
C SER A 409 -37.33 16.52 -10.68
N SER A 410 -36.25 15.73 -10.71
CA SER A 410 -35.02 15.96 -9.96
C SER A 410 -33.98 16.72 -10.77
N TYR A 411 -34.26 17.04 -12.03
CA TYR A 411 -33.40 17.86 -12.85
C TYR A 411 -33.41 19.29 -12.28
N PRO A 412 -32.25 19.90 -11.98
CA PRO A 412 -32.20 21.24 -11.41
C PRO A 412 -32.88 22.27 -12.32
N SER A 413 -33.71 23.15 -11.75
CA SER A 413 -34.16 24.34 -12.46
C SER A 413 -32.95 25.20 -12.83
N SER A 414 -32.98 25.74 -14.05
CA SER A 414 -31.92 26.56 -14.66
C SER A 414 -31.44 27.64 -13.70
#